data_AF-U6DSK9-F1
#
_entry.id   AF-U6DSK9-F1
#
_cell.length_a   1.000
_cell.length_b   1.000
_cell.length_c   1.000
_cell.angle_alpha   90.00
_cell.angle_beta   90.00
_cell.angle_gamma   90.00
#
_symmetry.space_group_name_H-M   'P 1'
#
loop_
_entity.id
_entity.type
_entity.pdbx_description
1 polymer ?
#
loop_
_entity_poly.entity_id
_entity_poly.type
_entity_poly.pdbx_seq_one_letter_code
_entity_poly.pdbx_strand_id
1 'polypeptide(L)' 'LGASLNSISVLSAVTALLSPAPAASLAVRYASKKTGGSSKNLGGKSPGKRFGLKKMEGHYVHAGNIIATQRHYRWHPGAH' A
#
# COMPACT_ATOMS: atom_id res chain seq x y z
N LEU A 1 44.13 -61.18 -40.90
CA LEU A 1 43.78 -59.80 -40.51
C LEU A 1 42.41 -59.46 -41.10
N GLY A 2 41.46 -59.02 -40.28
CA GLY A 2 40.31 -58.25 -40.76
C GLY A 2 38.92 -58.88 -40.55
N ALA A 3 38.45 -58.93 -39.31
CA ALA A 3 37.01 -58.94 -39.05
C ALA A 3 36.53 -57.48 -38.89
N SER A 4 35.56 -57.10 -39.73
CA SER A 4 35.00 -55.75 -39.89
C SER A 4 34.35 -55.20 -38.61
N LEU A 5 34.75 -54.00 -38.20
CA LEU A 5 34.25 -53.29 -37.01
C LEU A 5 33.01 -52.41 -37.30
N ASN A 6 32.32 -52.61 -38.42
CA ASN A 6 31.33 -51.63 -38.91
C ASN A 6 29.91 -51.75 -38.29
N SER A 7 29.69 -52.55 -37.24
CA SER A 7 28.32 -52.88 -36.78
C SER A 7 27.86 -52.19 -35.49
N ILE A 8 28.72 -51.46 -34.77
CA ILE A 8 28.40 -51.00 -33.40
C ILE A 8 27.85 -49.56 -33.36
N SER A 9 28.15 -48.74 -34.38
CA SER A 9 27.76 -47.32 -34.40
C SER A 9 26.30 -47.07 -34.82
N VAL A 10 25.69 -47.95 -35.61
CA VAL A 10 24.35 -47.73 -36.17
C VAL A 10 23.26 -47.96 -35.10
N LEU A 11 23.47 -48.89 -34.17
CA LEU A 11 22.48 -49.22 -33.13
C LEU A 11 22.27 -48.07 -32.12
N SER A 12 23.36 -47.38 -31.74
CA SER A 12 23.32 -46.28 -30.76
C SER A 12 22.58 -45.04 -31.27
N ALA A 13 22.68 -44.75 -32.58
CA ALA A 13 21.98 -43.62 -33.19
C ALA A 13 20.45 -43.83 -33.24
N VAL A 14 20.00 -45.08 -33.43
CA VAL A 14 18.57 -45.42 -33.49
C VAL A 14 17.92 -45.33 -32.10
N THR A 15 18.62 -45.71 -31.04
CA THR A 15 18.11 -45.60 -29.66
C THR A 15 17.92 -44.14 -29.21
N ALA A 16 18.74 -43.22 -29.72
CA ALA A 16 18.61 -41.79 -29.42
C ALA A 16 17.39 -41.14 -30.08
N LEU A 17 16.99 -41.60 -31.27
CA LEU A 17 15.84 -41.06 -32.02
C LEU A 17 14.49 -41.55 -31.49
N LEU A 18 14.47 -42.65 -30.75
CA LEU A 18 13.24 -43.25 -30.19
C LEU A 18 13.02 -42.91 -28.70
N SER A 19 13.81 -41.99 -28.14
CA SER A 19 13.64 -41.56 -26.75
C SER A 19 12.50 -40.54 -26.65
N PRO A 20 11.43 -40.80 -25.89
CA PRO A 20 10.36 -39.82 -25.70
C PRO A 20 10.92 -38.61 -24.94
N ALA A 21 10.80 -37.43 -25.53
CA ALA A 21 11.23 -36.18 -24.91
C ALA A 21 10.55 -36.03 -23.53
N PRO A 22 11.29 -35.64 -22.46
CA PRO A 22 10.71 -35.47 -21.14
C PRO A 22 9.62 -34.39 -21.23
N ALA A 23 8.38 -34.78 -20.91
CA ALA A 23 7.24 -33.89 -20.93
C ALA A 23 7.54 -32.66 -20.07
N ALA A 24 7.68 -31.50 -20.72
CA ALA A 24 7.90 -30.25 -20.03
C ALA A 24 6.76 -30.04 -19.03
N SER A 25 7.11 -29.90 -17.75
CA SER A 25 6.14 -29.62 -16.70
C SER A 25 5.44 -28.30 -17.02
N LEU A 26 4.15 -28.38 -17.37
CA LEU A 26 3.34 -27.19 -17.65
C LEU A 26 3.23 -26.38 -16.35
N ALA A 27 3.95 -25.27 -16.30
CA ALA A 27 3.95 -24.37 -15.14
C ALA A 27 2.59 -23.67 -15.03
N VAL A 28 1.66 -24.29 -14.29
CA VAL A 28 0.38 -23.68 -13.93
C VAL A 28 0.62 -22.63 -12.85
N ARG A 29 0.31 -21.37 -13.15
CA ARG A 29 0.26 -20.30 -12.15
C ARG A 29 -1.19 -20.08 -11.71
N TYR A 30 -1.49 -20.41 -10.46
CA TYR A 30 -2.78 -20.08 -9.85
C TYR A 30 -2.86 -18.56 -9.63
N ALA A 31 -3.92 -17.92 -10.11
CA ALA A 31 -4.16 -16.50 -9.86
C ALA A 31 -4.68 -16.31 -8.42
N SER A 32 -3.95 -15.56 -7.59
CA SER A 32 -4.42 -15.16 -6.26
C SER A 32 -5.07 -13.77 -6.31
N LYS A 33 -6.22 -13.62 -5.64
CA LYS A 33 -6.82 -12.30 -5.39
C LYS A 33 -6.02 -11.62 -4.29
N LYS A 34 -5.53 -10.40 -4.55
CA LYS A 34 -4.91 -9.57 -3.50
C LYS A 34 -5.96 -9.20 -2.47
N THR A 35 -5.74 -9.54 -1.20
CA THR A 35 -6.59 -9.08 -0.09
C THR A 35 -6.52 -7.55 0.02
N GLY A 36 -7.66 -6.95 0.39
CA GLY A 36 -7.88 -5.50 0.43
C GLY A 36 -6.84 -4.72 1.26
N GLY A 37 -6.51 -3.51 0.80
CA GLY A 37 -5.58 -2.61 1.46
C GLY A 37 -6.22 -1.88 2.64
N SER A 38 -5.42 -1.56 3.65
CA SER A 38 -5.81 -0.66 4.74
C SER A 38 -5.40 0.79 4.43
N SER A 39 -6.19 1.74 4.92
CA SER A 39 -5.82 3.16 4.83
C SER A 39 -4.66 3.46 5.78
N LYS A 40 -3.61 4.10 5.25
CA LYS A 40 -2.48 4.60 6.06
C LYS A 40 -2.79 5.93 6.76
N ASN A 41 -3.97 6.51 6.49
CA ASN A 41 -4.38 7.78 7.07
C ASN A 41 -5.02 7.54 8.45
N LEU A 42 -4.20 7.51 9.49
CA LEU A 42 -4.62 7.24 10.88
C LEU A 42 -5.08 8.50 11.65
N GLY A 43 -5.07 9.68 11.01
CA GLY A 43 -5.33 10.98 11.65
C GLY A 43 -6.79 11.45 11.62
N GLY A 44 -7.02 12.71 12.03
CA GLY A 44 -8.33 13.39 11.92
C GLY A 44 -9.25 13.28 13.14
N LYS A 45 -8.82 12.59 14.21
CA LYS A 45 -9.60 12.44 15.46
C LYS A 45 -9.27 13.50 16.53
N SER A 46 -8.74 14.67 16.13
CA SER A 46 -8.42 15.73 17.08
C SER A 46 -9.70 16.34 17.66
N PRO A 47 -9.82 16.51 18.99
CA PRO A 47 -11.00 17.12 19.59
C PRO A 47 -11.11 18.61 19.21
N GLY A 48 -12.35 19.11 19.20
CA GLY A 48 -12.62 20.53 18.98
C GLY A 48 -12.12 21.39 20.14
N LYS A 49 -11.52 22.55 19.83
CA LYS A 49 -10.93 23.47 20.83
C LYS A 49 -11.90 24.50 21.42
N ARG A 50 -13.20 24.42 21.07
CA ARG A 50 -14.28 25.31 21.57
C ARG A 50 -13.99 26.81 21.41
N PHE A 51 -13.37 27.17 20.30
CA PHE A 51 -13.17 28.56 19.89
C PHE A 51 -14.50 29.27 19.65
N GLY A 52 -14.52 30.58 19.82
CA GLY A 52 -15.68 31.43 19.59
C GLY A 52 -15.82 32.53 20.64
N LEU A 53 -16.91 33.28 20.50
CA LEU A 53 -17.26 34.37 21.40
C LEU A 53 -17.72 33.80 22.76
N LYS A 54 -17.25 34.40 23.84
CA LYS A 54 -17.58 34.03 25.23
C LYS A 54 -18.45 35.08 25.91
N LYS A 55 -18.32 36.34 25.50
CA LYS A 55 -19.13 37.47 25.97
C LYS A 55 -19.71 38.19 24.76
N MET A 56 -21.04 38.28 24.71
CA MET A 56 -21.74 39.01 23.66
C MET A 56 -21.71 40.51 23.96
N GLU A 57 -22.19 41.30 23.02
CA GLU A 57 -22.35 42.74 23.18
C GLU A 57 -23.23 43.08 24.40
N GLY A 58 -22.87 44.13 25.14
CA GLY A 58 -23.61 44.58 26.33
C GLY A 58 -23.45 43.73 27.59
N HIS A 59 -22.73 42.61 27.54
CA HIS A 59 -22.45 41.83 28.74
C HIS A 59 -21.41 42.52 29.63
N TYR A 60 -21.70 42.56 30.93
CA TYR A 60 -20.73 43.04 31.92
C TYR A 60 -19.52 42.10 32.00
N VAL A 61 -18.32 42.68 32.00
CA VAL A 61 -17.04 41.96 32.08
C VAL A 61 -16.19 42.56 33.19
N HIS A 62 -15.51 41.68 33.93
CA HIS A 62 -14.45 42.05 34.84
C HIS A 62 -13.10 42.03 34.11
N ALA A 63 -12.12 42.74 34.65
CA ALA A 63 -10.75 42.68 34.16
C ALA A 63 -10.24 41.22 34.19
N GLY A 64 -9.63 40.77 33.08
CA GLY A 64 -9.12 39.40 32.93
C GLY A 64 -10.15 38.39 32.39
N ASN A 65 -11.40 38.78 32.18
CA ASN A 65 -12.37 37.91 31.52
C ASN A 65 -12.02 37.72 30.03
N ILE A 66 -12.20 36.49 29.54
CA ILE A 66 -12.03 36.17 28.13
C ILE A 66 -13.28 36.60 27.35
N ILE A 67 -13.11 37.46 26.35
CA ILE A 67 -14.19 37.96 25.48
C ILE A 67 -14.43 37.00 24.32
N ALA A 68 -13.38 36.58 23.62
CA ALA A 68 -13.44 35.61 22.53
C ALA A 68 -12.16 34.76 22.48
N THR A 69 -12.25 33.54 21.99
CA THR A 69 -11.09 32.71 21.64
C THR A 69 -11.10 32.39 20.16
N GLN A 70 -9.96 32.55 19.47
CA GLN A 70 -9.88 32.37 18.03
C GLN A 70 -8.61 31.61 17.63
N ARG A 71 -8.67 30.93 16.47
CA ARG A 71 -7.50 30.27 15.87
C ARG A 71 -6.72 31.22 14.96
N HIS A 72 -7.46 31.99 14.17
CA HIS A 72 -6.95 33.03 13.29
C HIS A 72 -7.59 34.36 13.70
N TYR A 73 -6.95 35.47 13.37
CA TYR A 73 -7.47 36.80 13.67
C TYR A 73 -8.73 37.06 12.86
N ARG A 74 -9.88 36.89 13.51
CA ARG A 74 -11.21 37.30 13.02
C ARG A 74 -11.65 38.58 13.70
N TRP A 75 -11.36 38.70 14.99
CA TRP A 75 -11.59 39.91 15.78
C TRP A 75 -10.27 40.48 16.24
N HIS A 76 -10.17 41.80 16.17
CA HIS A 76 -9.01 42.56 16.60
C HIS A 76 -9.27 43.17 17.97
N PRO A 77 -8.23 43.28 18.83
CA PRO A 77 -8.38 43.98 20.09
C PRO A 77 -8.76 45.43 19.85
N GLY A 78 -9.85 45.87 20.47
CA GLY A 78 -10.30 47.26 20.48
C GLY A 78 -9.78 48.00 21.70
N ALA A 79 -10.46 49.09 22.06
CA ALA A 79 -10.22 49.76 23.32
C ALA A 79 -10.87 48.99 24.48
N HIS A 80 -10.04 48.64 25.48
CA HIS A 80 -10.32 48.10 26.82
C HIS A 80 -11.18 46.82 26.93
#